data_AF-A0A2T1EHN5-F1
#
_entry.id   AF-A0A2T1EHN5-F1
#
_cell.length_a   1.000
_cell.length_b   1.000
_cell.length_c   1.000
_cell.angle_alpha   90.00
_cell.angle_beta   90.00
_cell.angle_gamma   90.00
#
_symmetry.space_group_name_H-M   'P 1'
#
loop_
_entity.id
_entity.type
_entity.pdbx_description
1 polymer ?
#
loop_
_entity_poly.entity_id
_entity_poly.type
_entity_poly.pdbx_seq_one_letter_code
_entity_poly.pdbx_strand_id
1 'polypeptide(L)'
;MSNSTSGLAAFAAKNYLDAFKLLKPIAERGDAEAQCIVANMYHLGLGLERDVLEAVKWYKKSAQQGYGVASNNLAEIFAIGDRGIATDRTKAEKWYQKAKEQRFLHCRNPPIS
;
A
#
# COMPACT_ATOMS: atom_id res chain seq x y z
N MET A 1 22.92 -5.95 3.88
CA MET A 1 21.94 -4.85 3.81
C MET A 1 20.87 -5.29 2.83
N SER A 2 19.63 -5.47 3.29
CA SER A 2 18.52 -5.99 2.49
C SER A 2 18.15 -4.98 1.40
N ASN A 3 17.90 -5.44 0.17
CA ASN A 3 17.47 -4.57 -0.95
C ASN A 3 16.22 -3.72 -0.60
N SER A 4 15.41 -4.17 0.36
CA SER A 4 14.26 -3.44 0.90
C SER A 4 14.65 -2.07 1.48
N THR A 5 15.75 -2.00 2.23
CA THR A 5 16.22 -0.76 2.86
C THR A 5 16.72 0.23 1.80
N SER A 6 17.34 -0.26 0.73
CA SER A 6 17.80 0.56 -0.39
C SER A 6 16.64 1.15 -1.21
N GLY A 7 15.57 0.37 -1.44
CA GLY A 7 14.37 0.85 -2.14
C GLY A 7 13.61 1.92 -1.35
N LEU A 8 13.43 1.71 -0.04
CA LEU A 8 12.85 2.69 0.89
C LEU A 8 13.68 3.98 0.96
N ALA A 9 15.00 3.87 1.04
CA ALA A 9 15.90 5.02 1.06
C ALA A 9 15.84 5.81 -0.25
N ALA A 10 15.78 5.13 -1.40
CA ALA A 10 15.62 5.79 -2.70
C ALA A 10 14.27 6.54 -2.80
N PHE A 11 13.20 5.98 -2.27
CA PHE A 11 11.90 6.65 -2.21
C PHE A 11 11.95 7.92 -1.34
N ALA A 12 12.60 7.85 -0.17
CA ALA A 12 12.82 9.00 0.70
C ALA A 12 13.73 10.07 0.07
N ALA A 13 14.72 9.65 -0.71
CA ALA A 13 15.60 10.52 -1.48
C ALA A 13 14.93 11.12 -2.74
N LYS A 14 13.62 10.91 -2.94
CA LYS A 14 12.84 11.33 -4.11
C LYS A 14 13.36 10.75 -5.44
N ASN A 15 14.17 9.70 -5.39
CA ASN A 15 14.60 8.98 -6.57
C ASN A 15 13.61 7.86 -6.90
N TYR A 16 12.46 8.27 -7.41
CA TYR A 16 11.31 7.39 -7.61
C TYR A 16 11.56 6.31 -8.67
N LEU A 17 12.31 6.61 -9.74
CA LEU A 17 12.56 5.64 -10.79
C LEU A 17 13.37 4.44 -10.28
N ASP A 18 14.42 4.72 -9.51
CA ASP A 18 15.26 3.68 -8.91
C ASP A 18 14.56 2.99 -7.74
N ALA A 19 13.81 3.74 -6.94
CA ALA A 19 12.98 3.18 -5.87
C ALA A 19 11.97 2.17 -6.43
N PHE A 20 11.28 2.48 -7.52
CA PHE A 20 10.33 1.56 -8.13
C PHE A 20 11.02 0.29 -8.63
N LYS A 21 12.16 0.41 -9.33
CA LYS A 21 12.91 -0.75 -9.82
C LYS A 21 13.36 -1.67 -8.69
N LEU A 22 13.74 -1.11 -7.54
CA LEU A 22 14.16 -1.88 -6.36
C LEU A 22 12.96 -2.47 -5.60
N LEU A 23 11.88 -1.71 -5.44
CA LEU A 23 10.70 -2.11 -4.65
C LEU A 23 9.77 -3.05 -5.41
N LYS A 24 9.64 -2.93 -6.73
CA LYS A 24 8.79 -3.78 -7.57
C LYS A 24 9.03 -5.28 -7.37
N PRO A 25 10.26 -5.82 -7.50
CA PRO A 25 10.51 -7.24 -7.26
C PRO A 25 10.27 -7.64 -5.79
N ILE A 26 10.45 -6.72 -4.84
CA ILE A 26 10.22 -6.98 -3.41
C ILE A 26 8.71 -7.07 -3.12
N ALA A 27 7.93 -6.18 -3.73
CA ALA A 27 6.48 -6.21 -3.69
C ALA A 27 5.92 -7.49 -4.34
N GLU A 28 6.53 -7.96 -5.43
CA GLU A 28 6.19 -9.22 -6.10
C GLU A 28 6.54 -10.45 -5.27
N ARG A 29 7.61 -10.39 -4.47
CA ARG A 29 7.96 -11.44 -3.50
C ARG A 29 7.00 -11.52 -2.31
N GLY A 30 6.04 -10.60 -2.22
CA GLY A 30 5.01 -10.61 -1.19
C GLY A 30 5.28 -9.64 -0.05
N ASP A 31 6.25 -8.74 -0.11
CA ASP A 31 6.48 -7.80 0.98
C ASP A 31 5.35 -6.75 1.06
N ALA A 32 4.64 -6.70 2.19
CA ALA A 32 3.47 -5.85 2.36
C ALA A 32 3.81 -4.35 2.35
N GLU A 33 4.96 -3.96 2.90
CA GLU A 33 5.42 -2.57 2.93
C GLU A 33 5.80 -2.10 1.52
N ALA A 34 6.59 -2.88 0.80
CA ALA A 34 6.96 -2.59 -0.59
C ALA A 34 5.73 -2.53 -1.51
N GLN A 35 4.75 -3.43 -1.33
CA GLN A 35 3.47 -3.36 -2.06
C GLN A 35 2.72 -2.05 -1.78
N CYS A 36 2.71 -1.57 -0.54
CA CYS A 36 2.08 -0.30 -0.18
C CYS A 36 2.79 0.89 -0.82
N ILE A 37 4.13 0.87 -0.87
CA ILE A 37 4.91 1.94 -1.49
C ILE A 37 4.70 1.94 -3.00
N VAL A 38 4.79 0.79 -3.66
CA VAL A 38 4.50 0.66 -5.10
C VAL A 38 3.10 1.15 -5.41
N ALA A 39 2.11 0.85 -4.56
CA ALA A 39 0.76 1.40 -4.69
C ALA A 39 0.74 2.93 -4.60
N ASN A 40 1.42 3.53 -3.61
CA ASN A 40 1.55 4.99 -3.50
C ASN A 40 2.19 5.60 -4.77
N MET A 41 3.18 4.94 -5.36
CA MET A 41 3.84 5.42 -6.57
C MET A 41 2.89 5.47 -7.76
N TYR A 42 2.09 4.43 -7.96
CA TYR A 42 1.03 4.42 -8.98
C TYR A 42 -0.08 5.43 -8.67
N HIS A 43 -0.48 5.58 -7.40
CA HIS A 43 -1.55 6.50 -6.99
C HIS A 43 -1.18 7.96 -7.20
N LEU A 44 0.06 8.33 -6.88
CA LEU A 44 0.58 9.69 -6.97
C LEU A 44 1.28 9.99 -8.30
N GLY A 45 1.58 8.97 -9.11
CA GLY A 45 2.38 9.13 -10.35
C GLY A 45 3.84 9.48 -10.08
N LEU A 46 4.45 8.88 -9.06
CA LEU A 46 5.83 9.18 -8.67
C LEU A 46 6.82 8.37 -9.50
N GLY A 47 7.44 9.02 -10.49
CA GLY A 47 8.39 8.38 -11.41
C GLY A 47 7.75 7.39 -12.38
N LEU A 48 6.41 7.34 -12.43
CA LEU A 48 5.58 6.44 -13.23
C LEU A 48 4.35 7.21 -13.71
N GLU A 49 3.67 6.68 -14.72
CA GLU A 49 2.34 7.17 -15.05
C GLU A 49 1.36 6.85 -13.91
N ARG A 50 0.53 7.83 -13.57
CA ARG A 50 -0.46 7.70 -12.50
C ARG A 50 -1.55 6.71 -12.91
N ASP A 51 -1.70 5.62 -12.17
CA ASP A 51 -2.72 4.61 -12.38
C ASP A 51 -3.35 4.19 -11.03
N VAL A 52 -4.53 4.72 -10.77
CA VAL A 52 -5.28 4.45 -9.52
C VAL A 52 -5.77 3.00 -9.48
N LEU A 53 -6.15 2.41 -10.62
CA LEU A 53 -6.64 1.04 -10.67
C LEU A 53 -5.54 0.06 -10.30
N GLU A 54 -4.33 0.30 -10.80
CA GLU A 54 -3.17 -0.51 -10.46
C GLU A 54 -2.76 -0.29 -9.00
N ALA A 55 -2.78 0.96 -8.51
CA ALA A 55 -2.55 1.27 -7.11
C ALA A 55 -3.49 0.49 -6.17
N VAL A 56 -4.79 0.45 -6.49
CA VAL A 56 -5.79 -0.30 -5.71
C VAL A 56 -5.48 -1.79 -5.69
N LYS A 57 -5.02 -2.39 -6.79
CA LYS A 57 -4.59 -3.80 -6.80
C LYS A 57 -3.43 -4.03 -5.84
N TRP A 58 -2.42 -3.15 -5.83
CA TRP A 58 -1.26 -3.27 -4.95
C TRP A 58 -1.61 -3.02 -3.48
N TYR A 59 -2.40 -1.99 -3.17
CA TYR A 59 -2.90 -1.80 -1.82
C TYR A 59 -3.72 -2.99 -1.34
N LYS A 60 -4.53 -3.60 -2.20
CA LYS A 60 -5.35 -4.76 -1.81
C LYS A 60 -4.47 -5.94 -1.40
N LYS A 61 -3.37 -6.19 -2.11
CA LYS A 61 -2.39 -7.22 -1.73
C LYS A 61 -1.76 -6.92 -0.38
N SER A 62 -1.30 -5.69 -0.17
CA SER A 62 -0.69 -5.25 1.10
C SER A 62 -1.69 -5.32 2.27
N ALA A 63 -2.91 -4.84 2.05
CA ALA A 63 -4.02 -4.91 2.99
C ALA A 63 -4.40 -6.36 3.32
N GLN A 64 -4.36 -7.29 2.37
CA GLN A 64 -4.63 -8.71 2.64
C GLN A 64 -3.62 -9.33 3.61
N GLN A 65 -2.41 -8.80 3.69
CA GLN A 65 -1.35 -9.25 4.60
C GLN A 65 -1.43 -8.63 6.00
N GLY A 66 -2.44 -7.80 6.27
CA GLY A 66 -2.57 -7.15 7.57
C GLY A 66 -1.92 -5.78 7.67
N TYR A 67 -1.43 -5.22 6.56
CA TYR A 67 -0.83 -3.89 6.57
C TYR A 67 -1.92 -2.81 6.63
N GLY A 68 -2.21 -2.34 7.85
CA GLY A 68 -3.31 -1.41 8.13
C GLY A 68 -3.21 -0.09 7.36
N VAL A 69 -2.01 0.36 6.99
CA VAL A 69 -1.79 1.57 6.18
C VAL A 69 -2.40 1.41 4.78
N ALA A 70 -2.18 0.27 4.13
CA ALA A 70 -2.74 0.00 2.81
C ALA A 70 -4.27 -0.11 2.85
N SER A 71 -4.82 -0.73 3.90
CA SER A 71 -6.27 -0.78 4.12
C SER A 71 -6.88 0.61 4.30
N ASN A 72 -6.18 1.52 5.00
CA ASN A 72 -6.62 2.91 5.18
C ASN A 72 -6.64 3.69 3.86
N ASN A 73 -5.58 3.56 3.06
CA ASN A 73 -5.49 4.23 1.76
C ASN A 73 -6.55 3.71 0.77
N LEU A 74 -6.85 2.41 0.78
CA LEU A 74 -7.97 1.86 0.00
C LEU A 74 -9.31 2.45 0.42
N ALA A 75 -9.54 2.54 1.73
CA ALA A 75 -10.77 3.09 2.25
C ALA A 75 -10.96 4.54 1.81
N GLU A 76 -9.89 5.33 1.83
CA GLU A 76 -9.88 6.71 1.35
C GLU A 76 -10.18 6.81 -0.15
N ILE A 77 -9.54 5.97 -0.99
CA ILE A 77 -9.81 5.93 -2.44
C ILE A 77 -11.29 5.64 -2.72
N PHE A 78 -11.92 4.70 -2.01
CA PHE A 78 -13.34 4.43 -2.19
C PHE A 78 -14.25 5.50 -1.55
N ALA A 79 -13.80 6.19 -0.50
CA ALA A 79 -14.59 7.24 0.15
C ALA A 79 -14.68 8.50 -0.70
N ILE A 80 -13.56 8.92 -1.29
CA ILE A 80 -13.44 10.15 -2.08
C ILE A 80 -13.74 9.89 -3.56
N GLY A 81 -13.44 8.67 -4.04
CA GLY A 81 -13.41 8.36 -5.46
C GLY A 81 -12.17 9.00 -6.11
N ASP A 82 -11.62 8.35 -7.13
CA ASP A 82 -10.47 8.87 -7.87
C ASP A 82 -10.52 8.34 -9.32
N ARG A 83 -9.66 8.82 -10.23
CA ARG A 83 -9.68 8.50 -11.67
C ARG A 83 -9.94 7.00 -11.94
N GLY A 84 -11.14 6.70 -12.47
CA GLY A 84 -11.56 5.33 -12.81
C GLY A 84 -12.22 4.53 -11.68
N ILE A 85 -12.35 5.10 -10.49
CA ILE A 85 -13.01 4.50 -9.32
C ILE A 85 -14.11 5.45 -8.82
N ALA A 86 -15.35 4.99 -8.93
CA ALA A 86 -16.49 5.67 -8.34
C ALA A 86 -16.42 5.59 -6.81
N THR A 87 -16.96 6.62 -6.16
CA THR A 87 -17.18 6.61 -4.72
C THR A 87 -18.07 5.44 -4.33
N ASP A 88 -17.66 4.71 -3.30
CA ASP A 88 -18.39 3.58 -2.76
C ASP A 88 -18.19 3.57 -1.24
N ARG A 89 -19.08 4.25 -0.54
CA ARG A 89 -19.04 4.38 0.93
C ARG A 89 -19.11 3.01 1.61
N THR A 90 -19.86 2.07 1.05
CA THR A 90 -19.96 0.70 1.58
C THR A 90 -18.63 -0.04 1.47
N LYS A 91 -17.92 0.08 0.34
CA LYS A 91 -16.56 -0.48 0.22
C LYS A 91 -15.58 0.25 1.13
N ALA A 92 -15.65 1.58 1.22
CA ALA A 92 -14.78 2.36 2.09
C ALA A 92 -14.92 1.93 3.55
N GLU A 93 -16.14 1.81 4.07
CA GLU A 93 -16.41 1.34 5.43
C GLU A 93 -15.87 -0.06 5.68
N LYS A 94 -16.03 -0.99 4.73
CA LYS A 94 -15.46 -2.35 4.83
C LYS A 94 -13.94 -2.31 4.97
N TRP A 95 -13.25 -1.50 4.17
CA TRP A 95 -11.80 -1.36 4.25
C TRP A 95 -11.34 -0.63 5.52
N TYR A 96 -12.08 0.36 6.00
CA TYR A 96 -11.82 1.02 7.28
C TYR A 96 -11.96 0.06 8.47
N GLN A 97 -13.02 -0.76 8.49
CA GLN A 97 -13.18 -1.77 9.55
C GLN A 97 -12.04 -2.78 9.51
N LYS A 98 -11.66 -3.24 8.32
CA LYS A 98 -10.52 -4.14 8.15
C LYS A 98 -9.20 -3.52 8.63
N ALA A 99 -8.97 -2.24 8.36
CA ALA A 99 -7.80 -1.52 8.86
C ALA A 99 -7.77 -1.47 10.39
N LYS A 100 -8.93 -1.22 11.04
CA LYS A 100 -9.08 -1.23 12.50
C LYS A 100 -8.81 -2.61 13.09
N GLU A 101 -9.37 -3.66 12.49
CA GLU A 101 -9.13 -5.04 12.90
C GLU A 101 -7.65 -5.41 12.82
N GLN A 102 -6.97 -5.04 11.73
CA GLN A 102 -5.55 -5.32 11.53
C GLN A 102 -4.67 -4.58 12.53
N ARG A 103 -4.99 -3.31 12.80
CA ARG A 103 -4.33 -2.52 13.83
C ARG A 103 -4.54 -3.14 15.23
N PHE A 104 -5.72 -3.66 15.50
CA PHE A 104 -6.04 -4.31 16.78
C PHE A 104 -5.40 -5.70 16.91
N LEU A 105 -5.34 -6.47 15.83
CA LEU A 105 -4.72 -7.80 15.82
C LEU A 105 -3.20 -7.73 16.11
N HIS A 106 -2.53 -6.69 15.60
CA HIS A 106 -1.13 -6.41 15.94
C HIS A 106 -0.93 -6.11 17.43
N CYS A 107 -1.93 -5.54 18.11
CA CYS A 107 -1.87 -5.31 19.57
C CYS A 107 -2.27 -6.54 20.41
N ARG A 108 -3.11 -7.45 19.90
CA ARG A 108 -3.68 -8.54 20.71
C ARG A 108 -2.84 -9.83 20.72
N ASN A 109 -1.94 -10.01 19.75
CA ASN A 109 -0.92 -11.06 19.79
C ASN A 109 0.46 -10.40 19.92
N PRO A 110 0.93 -10.04 21.14
CA PRO A 110 2.36 -9.85 21.31
C PRO A 110 3.05 -11.18 20.92
N PRO A 111 4.19 -11.14 20.20
CA PRO A 111 4.94 -12.36 19.94
C PRO A 111 5.25 -13.01 21.29
N ILE A 112 4.72 -14.22 21.49
CA ILE A 112 5.06 -15.06 22.64
C ILE A 112 6.57 -15.28 22.53
N SER A 113 7.34 -14.66 23.43
CA SER A 113 8.79 -14.84 23.56
C SER A 113 9.09 -16.09 24.37
#